data_AF-A0A944X2L5-F1
#
_entry.id   AF-A0A944X2L5-F1
#
_cell.length_a   1.000
_cell.length_b   1.000
_cell.length_c   1.000
_cell.angle_alpha   90.00
_cell.angle_beta   90.00
_cell.angle_gamma   90.00
#
_symmetry.space_group_name_H-M   'P 1'
#
loop_
_entity.id
_entity.type
_entity.pdbx_description
1 polymer ?
#
loop_
_entity_poly.entity_id
_entity_poly.type
_entity_poly.pdbx_seq_one_letter_code
_entity_poly.pdbx_strand_id
1 'polypeptide(L)'
;MPKKNNAKASSTAKNEKKSPKVTPKKMTPKAGPKSGRSVIKVAKKVKVEKKTTTKKPAVKAEAPKRHHGEVFIKPSQLEFSEEKITQTSNRKYFSDQIDKGAKFPNLIEIQTDSYEWYLKEGIRDLLDEVSPIQDFSGKKLELAFLDHEIGEAKYDAETSKLKNISYEAPLKVHVQLVNKETGEIKEQDVFLGSIPLMTNRGTFVINGIERVVVSQLVRSPGVFFSANAQAPGMHNAKIIPKRGAWLEVETDKKGIITVKIDRKRKIPITSLVRVMGYETDKQILDLFKDVVKDIDQDHILMTLEKDTAKTLDEAYQNIYKKIRPGDLATPENAKSLIDAMFFDYRKYDMGPVARYKLNKRFKLKTPNTKKNHTFQAEDLV
;
A
#
# COMPACT_ATOMS: atom_id res chain seq x y z
N MET A 1 -8.34 -67.10 68.77
CA MET A 1 -6.87 -67.31 68.77
C MET A 1 -6.25 -66.51 67.60
N PRO A 2 -4.93 -66.21 67.62
CA PRO A 2 -4.38 -64.91 67.15
C PRO A 2 -3.63 -65.04 65.79
N LYS A 3 -3.02 -64.03 65.12
CA LYS A 3 -2.09 -62.91 65.47
C LYS A 3 -2.17 -61.85 64.31
N LYS A 4 -1.94 -60.53 64.48
CA LYS A 4 -0.63 -59.80 64.57
C LYS A 4 0.35 -60.12 63.41
N ASN A 5 1.13 -59.21 62.81
CA ASN A 5 1.23 -57.73 62.85
C ASN A 5 2.27 -57.21 61.81
N ASN A 6 2.43 -55.89 61.69
CA ASN A 6 3.57 -55.12 61.10
C ASN A 6 3.67 -55.08 59.54
N ALA A 7 3.87 -53.97 58.81
CA ALA A 7 4.38 -52.59 59.03
C ALA A 7 5.86 -52.32 58.67
N LYS A 8 6.07 -51.45 57.66
CA LYS A 8 7.18 -50.49 57.37
C LYS A 8 6.93 -49.93 55.94
N ALA A 9 6.83 -48.64 55.60
CA ALA A 9 7.33 -47.35 56.10
C ALA A 9 8.69 -46.88 55.54
N SER A 10 8.66 -46.12 54.43
CA SER A 10 9.59 -45.02 54.02
C SER A 10 9.21 -44.53 52.61
N SER A 11 9.63 -43.36 52.08
CA SER A 11 9.48 -41.96 52.52
C SER A 11 10.29 -41.07 51.56
N THR A 12 9.71 -39.97 51.04
CA THR A 12 10.39 -38.81 50.38
C THR A 12 11.14 -39.08 49.05
N ALA A 13 11.38 -38.12 48.14
CA ALA A 13 11.28 -36.65 48.21
C ALA A 13 10.76 -35.99 46.90
N LYS A 14 10.42 -34.69 46.97
CA LYS A 14 9.95 -33.82 45.87
C LYS A 14 11.09 -33.42 44.91
N ASN A 15 10.75 -32.94 43.71
CA ASN A 15 11.67 -32.15 42.88
C ASN A 15 10.93 -31.05 42.08
N GLU A 16 11.26 -29.78 42.35
CA GLU A 16 10.77 -28.61 41.60
C GLU A 16 11.77 -28.21 40.51
N LYS A 17 11.30 -27.75 39.34
CA LYS A 17 12.16 -27.18 38.29
C LYS A 17 11.98 -25.66 38.17
N LYS A 18 13.08 -24.92 38.32
CA LYS A 18 13.15 -23.45 38.13
C LYS A 18 13.52 -23.07 36.69
N SER A 19 13.05 -21.91 36.27
CA SER A 19 13.32 -21.29 34.96
C SER A 19 14.71 -20.61 34.89
N PRO A 20 15.36 -20.51 33.71
CA PRO A 20 16.64 -19.81 33.55
C PRO A 20 16.51 -18.29 33.43
N LYS A 21 17.48 -17.53 33.98
CA LYS A 21 17.65 -16.08 33.80
C LYS A 21 18.55 -15.74 32.60
N VAL A 22 18.37 -14.54 32.06
CA VAL A 22 19.24 -13.91 31.04
C VAL A 22 20.20 -12.91 31.70
N THR A 23 21.46 -12.85 31.25
CA THR A 23 22.40 -11.74 31.49
C THR A 23 23.32 -11.51 30.27
N PRO A 24 23.78 -10.27 30.00
CA PRO A 24 24.39 -9.88 28.72
C PRO A 24 25.93 -10.06 28.65
N LYS A 25 26.48 -10.23 27.45
CA LYS A 25 27.93 -10.23 27.19
C LYS A 25 28.43 -8.87 26.68
N LYS A 26 29.52 -8.37 27.28
CA LYS A 26 30.32 -7.22 26.80
C LYS A 26 31.15 -7.58 25.57
N MET A 27 31.40 -6.58 24.71
CA MET A 27 32.40 -6.61 23.64
C MET A 27 33.60 -5.72 23.99
N THR A 28 34.82 -6.17 23.70
CA THR A 28 36.05 -5.36 23.52
C THR A 28 37.01 -6.08 22.55
N PRO A 29 37.97 -5.38 21.90
CA PRO A 29 38.48 -5.79 20.58
C PRO A 29 39.86 -6.47 20.58
N LYS A 30 40.22 -7.10 19.45
CA LYS A 30 41.60 -7.46 19.05
C LYS A 30 41.83 -7.19 17.55
N ALA A 31 43.08 -7.01 17.15
CA ALA A 31 43.48 -6.33 15.91
C ALA A 31 44.35 -7.17 14.95
N GLY A 32 44.31 -6.79 13.67
CA GLY A 32 45.32 -7.06 12.62
C GLY A 32 45.26 -8.44 11.92
N PRO A 33 46.03 -8.65 10.83
CA PRO A 33 46.89 -7.71 10.09
C PRO A 33 46.57 -7.58 8.58
N LYS A 34 47.39 -6.81 7.85
CA LYS A 34 47.31 -6.58 6.39
C LYS A 34 48.06 -7.64 5.56
N SER A 35 47.55 -7.96 4.38
CA SER A 35 48.29 -8.47 3.20
C SER A 35 47.50 -8.05 1.94
N GLY A 36 48.02 -7.98 0.72
CA GLY A 36 49.36 -8.27 0.19
C GLY A 36 49.21 -8.61 -1.29
N ARG A 37 49.65 -7.74 -2.21
CA ARG A 37 49.45 -7.92 -3.67
C ARG A 37 50.17 -9.16 -4.21
N SER A 38 49.54 -9.83 -5.18
CA SER A 38 50.24 -10.46 -6.30
C SER A 38 49.41 -10.34 -7.59
N VAL A 39 50.09 -10.28 -8.74
CA VAL A 39 49.50 -10.06 -10.06
C VAL A 39 49.98 -11.19 -10.97
N ILE A 40 49.07 -11.81 -11.73
CA ILE A 40 49.44 -12.75 -12.80
C ILE A 40 48.66 -12.40 -14.08
N LYS A 41 49.38 -12.17 -15.17
CA LYS A 41 48.87 -12.12 -16.55
C LYS A 41 49.14 -13.46 -17.23
N VAL A 42 48.16 -14.04 -17.92
CA VAL A 42 48.38 -14.98 -19.05
C VAL A 42 47.31 -14.70 -20.13
N ALA A 43 47.60 -15.00 -21.40
CA ALA A 43 46.81 -14.55 -22.56
C ALA A 43 46.52 -15.65 -23.60
N LYS A 44 45.49 -15.40 -24.45
CA LYS A 44 45.17 -16.07 -25.76
C LYS A 44 44.78 -17.56 -25.67
N LYS A 45 43.86 -18.15 -26.47
CA LYS A 45 43.31 -17.87 -27.81
C LYS A 45 42.06 -18.76 -28.06
N VAL A 46 41.38 -18.58 -29.19
CA VAL A 46 40.07 -19.18 -29.58
C VAL A 46 40.20 -20.50 -30.36
N LYS A 47 39.28 -21.46 -30.16
CA LYS A 47 38.76 -22.37 -31.21
C LYS A 47 37.48 -23.11 -30.77
N VAL A 48 36.41 -23.07 -31.58
CA VAL A 48 35.26 -24.02 -31.54
C VAL A 48 34.73 -24.21 -32.97
N GLU A 49 34.37 -25.43 -33.36
CA GLU A 49 33.97 -25.82 -34.73
C GLU A 49 32.44 -26.02 -34.91
N LYS A 50 32.01 -26.12 -36.18
CA LYS A 50 30.62 -26.34 -36.63
C LYS A 50 30.25 -27.83 -36.52
N LYS A 51 28.98 -28.26 -36.39
CA LYS A 51 28.01 -28.70 -37.45
C LYS A 51 26.95 -29.62 -36.76
N THR A 52 25.71 -29.91 -37.21
CA THR A 52 24.72 -29.35 -38.18
C THR A 52 23.31 -29.87 -37.80
N THR A 53 22.21 -29.19 -38.12
CA THR A 53 20.90 -29.83 -38.45
C THR A 53 19.94 -28.86 -39.17
N THR A 54 18.86 -29.37 -39.78
CA THR A 54 18.24 -28.84 -41.01
C THR A 54 16.81 -28.27 -40.90
N LYS A 55 16.41 -27.49 -41.93
CA LYS A 55 15.10 -26.80 -42.15
C LYS A 55 13.98 -27.80 -42.53
N LYS A 56 12.66 -27.49 -42.71
CA LYS A 56 11.85 -26.32 -43.22
C LYS A 56 10.33 -26.72 -43.01
N PRO A 57 9.26 -26.04 -43.54
CA PRO A 57 9.06 -24.68 -44.07
C PRO A 57 7.75 -23.92 -43.63
N ALA A 58 7.60 -22.72 -44.22
CA ALA A 58 6.38 -21.89 -44.41
C ALA A 58 5.91 -21.07 -43.18
N VAL A 59 5.04 -20.05 -43.29
CA VAL A 59 4.28 -19.45 -44.42
C VAL A 59 4.69 -17.95 -44.61
N LYS A 60 3.91 -17.10 -45.29
CA LYS A 60 4.06 -15.62 -45.39
C LYS A 60 2.76 -14.90 -44.99
N ALA A 61 2.89 -13.69 -44.45
CA ALA A 61 1.89 -12.61 -44.52
C ALA A 61 2.63 -11.29 -44.82
N GLU A 62 2.10 -10.45 -45.71
CA GLU A 62 2.75 -9.20 -46.12
C GLU A 62 2.49 -8.03 -45.15
N ALA A 63 3.49 -7.16 -45.00
CA ALA A 63 3.39 -5.89 -44.28
C ALA A 63 3.28 -4.72 -45.29
N PRO A 64 2.61 -3.61 -44.94
CA PRO A 64 2.27 -2.56 -45.90
C PRO A 64 3.51 -1.78 -46.39
N LYS A 65 3.52 -1.49 -47.70
CA LYS A 65 4.58 -0.71 -48.36
C LYS A 65 4.56 0.73 -47.86
N ARG A 66 5.69 1.23 -47.35
CA ARG A 66 5.89 2.66 -47.11
C ARG A 66 6.25 3.34 -48.43
N HIS A 67 5.61 4.47 -48.73
CA HIS A 67 5.99 5.30 -49.87
C HIS A 67 7.37 5.92 -49.62
N HIS A 68 8.35 5.60 -50.47
CA HIS A 68 9.57 6.39 -50.58
C HIS A 68 9.28 7.67 -51.36
N GLY A 69 9.35 8.80 -50.67
CA GLY A 69 9.13 10.14 -51.20
C GLY A 69 9.81 11.20 -50.35
N GLU A 70 10.95 10.87 -49.73
CA GLU A 70 11.77 11.86 -49.03
C GLU A 70 12.48 12.74 -50.07
N VAL A 71 11.98 13.96 -50.24
CA VAL A 71 12.67 15.00 -51.00
C VAL A 71 13.92 15.38 -50.22
N PHE A 72 15.06 14.82 -50.63
CA PHE A 72 16.36 15.10 -50.02
C PHE A 72 16.84 16.50 -50.45
N ILE A 73 16.32 17.54 -49.79
CA ILE A 73 16.75 18.93 -49.99
C ILE A 73 18.23 19.01 -49.61
N LYS A 74 19.10 19.36 -50.57
CA LYS A 74 20.53 19.54 -50.28
C LYS A 74 20.69 20.75 -49.35
N PRO A 75 21.51 20.67 -48.28
CA PRO A 75 21.69 21.79 -47.34
C PRO A 75 22.12 23.12 -47.98
N SER A 76 22.74 23.06 -49.16
CA SER A 76 23.13 24.22 -49.98
C SER A 76 21.97 24.94 -50.70
N GLN A 77 20.73 24.46 -50.57
CA GLN A 77 19.52 25.05 -51.18
C GLN A 77 18.58 25.70 -50.14
N LEU A 78 18.99 25.74 -48.87
CA LEU A 78 18.27 26.46 -47.82
C LEU A 78 18.71 27.92 -47.82
N GLU A 79 17.98 28.77 -48.55
CA GLU A 79 18.12 30.23 -48.43
C GLU A 79 17.56 30.69 -47.08
N PHE A 80 18.46 30.98 -46.14
CA PHE A 80 18.10 31.52 -44.83
C PHE A 80 17.98 33.06 -44.90
N SER A 81 16.75 33.55 -45.05
CA SER A 81 16.43 34.97 -44.85
C SER A 81 16.72 35.38 -43.40
N GLU A 82 17.60 36.36 -43.17
CA GLU A 82 17.99 36.79 -41.82
C GLU A 82 16.82 37.35 -40.98
N GLU A 83 15.74 37.76 -41.63
CA GLU A 83 14.51 38.29 -41.01
C GLU A 83 13.77 37.30 -40.10
N LYS A 84 14.08 36.00 -40.14
CA LYS A 84 13.42 34.97 -39.31
C LYS A 84 14.13 34.65 -37.98
N ILE A 85 15.14 35.43 -37.58
CA ILE A 85 15.91 35.18 -36.36
C ILE A 85 15.28 35.91 -35.17
N THR A 86 14.44 35.23 -34.40
CA THR A 86 14.01 35.74 -33.08
C THR A 86 15.19 35.66 -32.10
N GLN A 87 15.94 36.74 -31.92
CA GLN A 87 17.06 36.78 -30.99
C GLN A 87 16.60 37.01 -29.54
N THR A 88 16.91 36.06 -28.67
CA THR A 88 17.05 36.31 -27.24
C THR A 88 18.51 36.02 -26.87
N SER A 89 19.26 37.07 -26.50
CA SER A 89 20.66 37.02 -26.06
C SER A 89 21.60 36.15 -26.91
N ASN A 90 21.83 36.55 -28.17
CA ASN A 90 22.72 35.92 -29.17
C ASN A 90 22.36 34.49 -29.64
N ARG A 91 21.30 33.84 -29.14
CA ARG A 91 20.87 32.54 -29.66
C ARG A 91 20.07 32.72 -30.96
N LYS A 92 20.63 32.25 -32.09
CA LYS A 92 19.89 32.11 -33.36
C LYS A 92 19.04 30.84 -33.31
N TYR A 93 17.74 30.98 -33.57
CA TYR A 93 16.81 29.87 -33.77
C TYR A 93 16.46 29.79 -35.25
N PHE A 94 16.43 28.57 -35.81
CA PHE A 94 16.26 28.33 -37.26
C PHE A 94 14.91 27.70 -37.64
N SER A 95 13.99 27.59 -36.67
CA SER A 95 12.62 27.10 -36.87
C SER A 95 11.63 28.24 -36.63
N ASP A 96 10.61 28.34 -37.47
CA ASP A 96 9.42 29.16 -37.24
C ASP A 96 8.47 28.56 -36.18
N GLN A 97 8.46 27.24 -36.03
CA GLN A 97 7.74 26.49 -34.99
C GLN A 97 8.35 26.60 -33.58
N ILE A 98 8.89 27.77 -33.19
CA ILE A 98 9.08 28.06 -31.76
C ILE A 98 7.69 28.34 -31.21
N ASP A 99 7.06 27.31 -30.66
CA ASP A 99 5.67 27.35 -30.21
C ASP A 99 5.49 28.34 -29.06
N LYS A 100 5.11 29.58 -29.40
CA LYS A 100 4.89 30.68 -28.44
C LYS A 100 3.63 30.48 -27.60
N GLY A 101 2.81 29.47 -27.90
CA GLY A 101 1.55 29.21 -27.19
C GLY A 101 1.75 28.62 -25.78
N ALA A 102 2.77 27.78 -25.60
CA ALA A 102 3.06 27.14 -24.33
C ALA A 102 4.24 27.81 -23.61
N LYS A 103 3.99 28.50 -22.49
CA LYS A 103 5.06 28.90 -21.57
C LYS A 103 5.70 27.66 -20.97
N PHE A 104 7.03 27.65 -20.89
CA PHE A 104 7.75 26.55 -20.26
C PHE A 104 7.41 26.50 -18.75
N PRO A 105 6.94 25.37 -18.21
CA PRO A 105 6.52 25.25 -16.82
C PRO A 105 7.71 25.26 -15.86
N ASN A 106 7.44 25.36 -14.56
CA ASN A 106 8.48 25.24 -13.55
C ASN A 106 8.91 23.77 -13.45
N LEU A 107 10.12 23.43 -13.91
CA LEU A 107 10.60 22.04 -13.94
C LEU A 107 10.68 21.35 -12.57
N ILE A 108 10.59 22.10 -11.46
CA ILE A 108 10.53 21.54 -10.10
C ILE A 108 9.14 21.66 -9.45
N GLU A 109 8.10 22.06 -10.18
CA GLU A 109 6.72 22.23 -9.66
C GLU A 109 6.20 20.96 -8.95
N ILE A 110 6.46 19.79 -9.53
CA ILE A 110 6.09 18.49 -8.93
C ILE A 110 6.69 18.25 -7.53
N GLN A 111 7.83 18.88 -7.20
CA GLN A 111 8.44 18.81 -5.88
C GLN A 111 7.88 19.92 -4.97
N THR A 112 7.85 21.16 -5.44
CA THR A 112 7.40 22.32 -4.64
C THR A 112 5.94 22.18 -4.24
N ASP A 113 5.07 21.90 -5.20
CA ASP A 113 3.62 21.90 -5.03
C ASP A 113 3.20 20.70 -4.16
N SER A 114 3.83 19.54 -4.36
CA SER A 114 3.60 18.35 -3.53
C SER A 114 4.04 18.56 -2.08
N TYR A 115 5.08 19.35 -1.83
CA TYR A 115 5.57 19.60 -0.49
C TYR A 115 4.79 20.71 0.21
N GLU A 116 4.45 21.78 -0.51
CA GLU A 116 3.56 22.84 -0.04
C GLU A 116 2.18 22.29 0.35
N TRP A 117 1.59 21.44 -0.50
CA TRP A 117 0.36 20.73 -0.18
C TRP A 117 0.50 19.88 1.10
N TYR A 118 1.61 19.15 1.24
CA TYR A 118 1.85 18.33 2.43
C TYR A 118 1.92 19.18 3.71
N LEU A 119 2.62 20.32 3.69
CA LEU A 119 2.73 21.21 4.85
C LEU A 119 1.40 21.88 5.22
N LYS A 120 0.57 22.24 4.23
CA LYS A 120 -0.70 22.94 4.45
C LYS A 120 -1.86 22.00 4.78
N GLU A 121 -2.09 21.01 3.92
CA GLU A 121 -3.25 20.11 3.97
C GLU A 121 -2.87 18.71 4.44
N GLY A 122 -1.73 18.17 4.00
CA GLY A 122 -1.35 16.78 4.26
C GLY A 122 -1.13 16.47 5.75
N ILE A 123 -0.50 17.37 6.51
CA ILE A 123 -0.37 17.23 7.97
C ILE A 123 -1.73 17.31 8.65
N ARG A 124 -2.61 18.23 8.21
CA ARG A 124 -3.98 18.38 8.73
C ARG A 124 -4.79 17.10 8.55
N ASP A 125 -4.82 16.56 7.33
CA ASP A 125 -5.56 15.32 7.02
C ASP A 125 -5.05 14.13 7.86
N LEU A 126 -3.73 14.05 8.12
CA LEU A 126 -3.14 13.02 8.99
C LEU A 126 -3.53 13.17 10.46
N LEU A 127 -3.59 14.40 10.97
CA LEU A 127 -4.07 14.68 12.33
C LEU A 127 -5.58 14.37 12.46
N ASP A 128 -6.38 14.70 11.45
CA ASP A 128 -7.81 14.38 11.39
C ASP A 128 -8.09 12.88 11.26
N GLU A 129 -7.21 12.10 10.62
CA GLU A 129 -7.36 10.63 10.56
C GLU A 129 -7.21 9.96 11.95
N VAL A 130 -6.49 10.57 12.90
CA VAL A 130 -6.31 10.05 14.28
C VAL A 130 -7.18 10.77 15.32
N SER A 131 -7.74 11.93 15.00
CA SER A 131 -8.58 12.72 15.91
C SER A 131 -10.04 12.21 15.99
N PRO A 132 -10.74 12.42 17.12
CA PRO A 132 -10.19 12.59 18.45
C PRO A 132 -9.67 11.24 19.00
N ILE A 133 -8.60 11.28 19.78
CA ILE A 133 -8.10 10.14 20.54
C ILE A 133 -8.91 10.05 21.84
N GLN A 134 -9.52 8.91 22.11
CA GLN A 134 -10.36 8.68 23.28
C GLN A 134 -9.75 7.60 24.18
N ASP A 135 -10.05 7.66 25.48
CA ASP A 135 -9.74 6.58 26.42
C ASP A 135 -10.52 5.29 26.10
N PHE A 136 -10.10 4.15 26.67
CA PHE A 136 -10.72 2.85 26.42
C PHE A 136 -12.25 2.81 26.69
N SER A 137 -12.74 3.61 27.63
CA SER A 137 -14.18 3.72 27.93
C SER A 137 -14.91 4.77 27.09
N GLY A 138 -14.18 5.65 26.40
CA GLY A 138 -14.69 6.82 25.66
C GLY A 138 -15.28 7.94 26.53
N LYS A 139 -15.32 7.75 27.86
CA LYS A 139 -16.10 8.54 28.82
C LYS A 139 -15.26 9.42 29.75
N LYS A 140 -13.93 9.28 29.75
CA LYS A 140 -13.05 9.97 30.71
C LYS A 140 -12.23 11.07 30.05
N LEU A 141 -11.48 10.72 29.02
CA LEU A 141 -10.52 11.62 28.38
C LEU A 141 -10.69 11.59 26.86
N GLU A 142 -10.64 12.78 26.27
CA GLU A 142 -10.64 12.98 24.83
C GLU A 142 -9.58 14.01 24.47
N LEU A 143 -8.67 13.65 23.56
CA LEU A 143 -7.62 14.51 23.03
C LEU A 143 -7.91 14.78 21.55
N ALA A 144 -8.15 16.04 21.21
CA ALA A 144 -8.36 16.51 19.85
C ALA A 144 -7.12 17.28 19.35
N PHE A 145 -6.86 17.18 18.05
CA PHE A 145 -5.84 17.97 17.36
C PHE A 145 -6.57 19.12 16.66
N LEU A 146 -6.36 20.34 17.14
CA LEU A 146 -7.12 21.52 16.72
C LEU A 146 -6.51 22.24 15.52
N ASP A 147 -5.18 22.37 15.46
CA ASP A 147 -4.45 22.92 14.30
C ASP A 147 -2.95 22.60 14.37
N HIS A 148 -2.17 22.89 13.33
CA HIS A 148 -0.71 22.73 13.33
C HIS A 148 0.04 23.97 12.81
N GLU A 149 1.19 24.26 13.42
CA GLU A 149 2.08 25.35 13.05
C GLU A 149 3.49 24.80 12.77
N ILE A 150 4.10 25.27 11.68
CA ILE A 150 5.51 25.03 11.39
C ILE A 150 6.26 26.31 11.74
N GLY A 151 7.06 26.27 12.81
CA GLY A 151 7.86 27.42 13.23
C GLY A 151 9.06 27.68 12.32
N GLU A 152 9.89 28.64 12.70
CA GLU A 152 11.08 28.99 11.92
C GLU A 152 12.22 27.97 12.07
N ALA A 153 12.97 27.74 10.99
CA ALA A 153 14.17 26.93 11.04
C ALA A 153 15.30 27.66 11.78
N LYS A 154 15.99 26.96 12.70
CA LYS A 154 17.07 27.54 13.51
C LYS A 154 18.29 28.01 12.71
N TYR A 155 18.49 27.44 11.52
CA TYR A 155 19.57 27.75 10.59
C TYR A 155 19.05 27.64 9.16
N ASP A 156 19.68 28.34 8.22
CA ASP A 156 19.40 28.21 6.79
C ASP A 156 20.04 26.94 6.18
N ALA A 157 19.66 26.64 4.94
CA ALA A 157 20.12 25.45 4.25
C ALA A 157 21.64 25.41 4.00
N GLU A 158 22.30 26.56 3.88
CA GLU A 158 23.76 26.64 3.69
C GLU A 158 24.52 26.41 4.99
N THR A 159 24.09 27.05 6.08
CA THR A 159 24.62 26.81 7.43
C THR A 159 24.40 25.37 7.87
N SER A 160 23.25 24.78 7.57
CA SER A 160 22.99 23.37 7.88
C SER A 160 23.93 22.41 7.12
N LYS A 161 24.23 22.70 5.85
CA LYS A 161 25.26 21.99 5.08
C LYS A 161 26.64 22.10 5.73
N LEU A 162 27.09 23.33 6.03
CA LEU A 162 28.41 23.57 6.62
C LEU A 162 28.59 22.96 8.02
N LYS A 163 27.52 22.92 8.84
CA LYS A 163 27.56 22.39 10.21
C LYS A 163 27.26 20.89 10.32
N ASN A 164 27.03 20.19 9.21
CA ASN A 164 26.64 18.77 9.18
C ASN A 164 25.33 18.45 9.94
N ILE A 165 24.35 19.36 9.88
CA ILE A 165 23.03 19.24 10.54
C ILE A 165 21.90 19.25 9.50
N SER A 166 20.68 18.91 9.91
CA SER A 166 19.51 19.01 9.04
C SER A 166 19.02 20.46 8.88
N TYR A 167 18.39 20.77 7.76
CA TYR A 167 17.60 21.98 7.56
C TYR A 167 16.15 21.64 7.89
N GLU A 168 15.69 22.04 9.07
CA GLU A 168 14.42 21.62 9.64
C GLU A 168 13.81 22.71 10.54
N ALA A 169 12.49 22.67 10.67
CA ALA A 169 11.68 23.56 11.47
C ALA A 169 10.89 22.78 12.53
N PRO A 170 10.55 23.39 13.69
CA PRO A 170 9.74 22.74 14.70
C PRO A 170 8.26 22.68 14.28
N LEU A 171 7.69 21.48 14.22
CA LEU A 171 6.25 21.26 14.09
C LEU A 171 5.61 21.30 15.48
N LYS A 172 4.75 22.29 15.71
CA LYS A 172 3.85 22.35 16.85
C LYS A 172 2.45 21.96 16.42
N VAL A 173 1.70 21.34 17.32
CA VAL A 173 0.29 21.04 17.13
C VAL A 173 -0.48 21.61 18.30
N HIS A 174 -1.49 22.41 18.01
CA HIS A 174 -2.43 22.93 19.00
C HIS A 174 -3.36 21.78 19.40
N VAL A 175 -3.33 21.35 20.66
CA VAL A 175 -4.12 20.22 21.14
C VAL A 175 -5.09 20.63 22.24
N GLN A 176 -6.26 20.00 22.25
CA GLN A 176 -7.29 20.17 23.27
C GLN A 176 -7.49 18.85 24.00
N LEU A 177 -7.23 18.83 25.30
CA LEU A 177 -7.56 17.72 26.19
C LEU A 177 -8.83 18.07 26.97
N VAL A 178 -9.91 17.31 26.72
CA VAL A 178 -11.17 17.40 27.44
C VAL A 178 -11.23 16.26 28.46
N ASN A 179 -11.31 16.62 29.75
CA ASN A 179 -11.67 15.69 30.81
C ASN A 179 -13.20 15.66 30.96
N LYS A 180 -13.80 14.58 30.49
CA LYS A 180 -15.26 14.37 30.50
C LYS A 180 -15.81 14.06 31.90
N GLU A 181 -14.98 13.68 32.87
CA GLU A 181 -15.41 13.46 34.27
C GLU A 181 -15.52 14.78 35.04
N THR A 182 -14.66 15.76 34.74
CA THR A 182 -14.63 17.06 35.44
C THR A 182 -15.21 18.22 34.63
N GLY A 183 -15.38 18.05 33.31
CA GLY A 183 -15.70 19.15 32.38
C GLY A 183 -14.51 20.09 32.09
N GLU A 184 -13.32 19.77 32.59
CA GLU A 184 -12.13 20.61 32.41
C GLU A 184 -11.58 20.47 30.98
N ILE A 185 -11.36 21.61 30.31
CA ILE A 185 -10.76 21.69 28.98
C ILE A 185 -9.38 22.34 29.13
N LYS A 186 -8.35 21.72 28.56
CA LYS A 186 -6.97 22.22 28.52
C LYS A 186 -6.49 22.30 27.08
N GLU A 187 -6.16 23.49 26.63
CA GLU A 187 -5.56 23.74 25.32
C GLU A 187 -4.08 24.10 25.48
N GLN A 188 -3.23 23.53 24.62
CA GLN A 188 -1.79 23.74 24.66
C GLN A 188 -1.15 23.50 23.29
N ASP A 189 -0.14 24.29 22.94
CA ASP A 189 0.75 23.99 21.82
C ASP A 189 1.79 22.94 22.25
N VAL A 190 1.72 21.76 21.62
CA VAL A 190 2.65 20.66 21.88
C VAL A 190 3.62 20.55 20.72
N PHE A 191 4.92 20.61 21.02
CA PHE A 191 5.97 20.29 20.05
C PHE A 191 5.94 18.78 19.74
N LEU A 192 5.61 18.44 18.49
CA LEU A 192 5.48 17.06 18.03
C LEU A 192 6.82 16.51 17.48
N GLY A 193 7.65 17.38 16.92
CA GLY A 193 8.96 17.03 16.37
C GLY A 193 9.49 18.07 15.38
N SER A 194 10.68 17.85 14.83
CA SER A 194 11.18 18.65 13.70
C SER A 194 10.69 18.09 12.36
N ILE A 195 10.44 18.96 11.38
CA ILE A 195 10.13 18.60 10.00
C ILE A 195 11.20 19.19 9.05
N PRO A 196 11.85 18.39 8.19
CA PRO A 196 12.88 18.90 7.27
C PRO A 196 12.28 19.82 6.22
N LEU A 197 12.80 21.04 6.07
CA LEU A 197 12.29 22.00 5.09
C LEU A 197 12.87 21.75 3.69
N MET A 198 12.04 21.98 2.67
CA MET A 198 12.47 21.98 1.28
C MET A 198 13.19 23.29 0.93
N THR A 199 14.30 23.21 0.20
CA THR A 199 15.01 24.37 -0.34
C THR A 199 14.29 24.93 -1.57
N ASN A 200 14.65 26.15 -1.99
CA ASN A 200 14.22 26.74 -3.26
C ASN A 200 14.62 25.94 -4.52
N ARG A 201 15.39 24.85 -4.39
CA ARG A 201 15.78 23.94 -5.49
C ARG A 201 14.98 22.63 -5.53
N GLY A 202 14.00 22.45 -4.63
CA GLY A 202 13.28 21.18 -4.51
C GLY A 202 14.10 20.07 -3.81
N THR A 203 15.07 20.46 -2.97
CA THR A 203 15.98 19.54 -2.26
C THR A 203 15.82 19.65 -0.74
N PHE A 204 16.34 18.69 0.01
CA PHE A 204 16.36 18.68 1.47
C PHE A 204 17.80 18.54 1.97
N VAL A 205 18.17 19.23 3.05
CA VAL A 205 19.46 19.03 3.71
C VAL A 205 19.25 18.17 4.96
N ILE A 206 19.80 16.95 4.96
CA ILE A 206 19.68 15.99 6.06
C ILE A 206 21.09 15.63 6.54
N ASN A 207 21.41 15.97 7.79
CA ASN A 207 22.75 15.79 8.38
C ASN A 207 23.88 16.35 7.49
N GLY A 208 23.71 17.58 7.00
CA GLY A 208 24.64 18.26 6.08
C GLY A 208 24.59 17.83 4.63
N ILE A 209 23.90 16.74 4.29
CA ILE A 209 23.89 16.17 2.94
C ILE A 209 22.62 16.58 2.21
N GLU A 210 22.77 17.19 1.03
CA GLU A 210 21.66 17.55 0.16
C GLU A 210 21.09 16.31 -0.54
N ARG A 211 19.76 16.16 -0.51
CA ARG A 211 18.99 14.98 -0.95
C ARG A 211 17.77 15.40 -1.75
N VAL A 212 17.27 14.50 -2.58
CA VAL A 212 16.04 14.68 -3.38
C VAL A 212 15.11 13.51 -3.10
N VAL A 213 13.81 13.78 -2.93
CA VAL A 213 12.78 12.75 -2.82
C VAL A 213 12.29 12.41 -4.23
N VAL A 214 12.59 11.20 -4.69
CA VAL A 214 12.22 10.77 -6.05
C VAL A 214 10.74 10.36 -6.07
N SER A 215 9.96 10.95 -6.97
CA SER A 215 8.55 10.62 -7.18
C SER A 215 8.38 9.14 -7.56
N GLN A 216 7.68 8.36 -6.73
CA GLN A 216 7.48 6.93 -6.96
C GLN A 216 6.20 6.67 -7.76
N LEU A 217 6.31 5.89 -8.84
CA LEU A 217 5.14 5.37 -9.55
C LEU A 217 4.63 4.10 -8.86
N VAL A 218 3.46 4.22 -8.23
CA VAL A 218 2.75 3.10 -7.58
C VAL A 218 1.41 2.83 -8.25
N ARG A 219 0.86 1.63 -8.04
CA ARG A 219 -0.50 1.31 -8.48
C ARG A 219 -1.49 2.08 -7.62
N SER A 220 -2.33 2.90 -8.23
CA SER A 220 -3.42 3.61 -7.55
C SER A 220 -4.36 2.64 -6.82
N PRO A 221 -4.97 3.04 -5.70
CA PRO A 221 -6.12 2.37 -5.11
C PRO A 221 -7.28 2.11 -6.10
N GLY A 222 -8.11 1.10 -5.82
CA GLY A 222 -9.26 0.70 -6.62
C GLY A 222 -9.30 -0.81 -6.94
N VAL A 223 -10.19 -1.18 -7.88
CA VAL A 223 -10.42 -2.57 -8.31
C VAL A 223 -9.75 -2.92 -9.64
N PHE A 224 -9.09 -4.08 -9.67
CA PHE A 224 -8.35 -4.61 -10.80
C PHE A 224 -8.84 -6.01 -11.13
N PHE A 225 -9.05 -6.31 -12.40
CA PHE A 225 -9.45 -7.64 -12.88
C PHE A 225 -8.35 -8.19 -13.78
N SER A 226 -8.14 -9.50 -13.73
CA SER A 226 -7.13 -10.21 -14.52
C SER A 226 -7.58 -11.64 -14.79
N ALA A 227 -7.24 -12.20 -15.95
CA ALA A 227 -7.42 -13.62 -16.22
C ALA A 227 -6.60 -14.47 -15.23
N ASN A 228 -7.15 -15.61 -14.80
CA ASN A 228 -6.49 -16.53 -13.90
C ASN A 228 -5.54 -17.46 -14.67
N ALA A 229 -4.24 -17.17 -14.65
CA ALA A 229 -3.22 -17.99 -15.31
C ALA A 229 -3.18 -19.46 -14.83
N GLN A 230 -3.70 -19.75 -13.62
CA GLN A 230 -3.74 -21.10 -13.06
C GLN A 230 -5.01 -21.87 -13.46
N ALA A 231 -6.06 -21.16 -13.88
CA ALA A 231 -7.36 -21.70 -14.31
C ALA A 231 -7.82 -20.97 -15.58
N PRO A 232 -7.41 -21.42 -16.78
CA PRO A 232 -7.79 -20.80 -18.04
C PRO A 232 -9.31 -20.64 -18.17
N GLY A 233 -9.77 -19.49 -18.67
CA GLY A 233 -11.19 -19.10 -18.73
C GLY A 233 -11.71 -18.43 -17.46
N MET A 234 -11.10 -18.71 -16.29
CA MET A 234 -11.48 -18.10 -15.02
C MET A 234 -10.80 -16.74 -14.80
N HIS A 235 -11.36 -15.95 -13.90
CA HIS A 235 -10.92 -14.58 -13.61
C HIS A 235 -10.66 -14.37 -12.12
N ASN A 236 -9.75 -13.43 -11.85
CA ASN A 236 -9.39 -12.94 -10.52
C ASN A 236 -9.70 -11.43 -10.43
N ALA A 237 -10.09 -10.97 -9.25
CA ALA A 237 -10.22 -9.55 -8.94
C ALA A 237 -9.35 -9.19 -7.71
N LYS A 238 -8.80 -7.97 -7.70
CA LYS A 238 -8.05 -7.42 -6.56
C LYS A 238 -8.59 -6.04 -6.21
N ILE A 239 -9.00 -5.86 -4.97
CA ILE A 239 -9.46 -4.59 -4.43
C ILE A 239 -8.37 -4.08 -3.48
N ILE A 240 -7.80 -2.94 -3.84
CA ILE A 240 -6.67 -2.31 -3.16
C ILE A 240 -7.15 -0.98 -2.57
N PRO A 241 -7.32 -0.85 -1.24
CA PRO A 241 -7.65 0.42 -0.60
C PRO A 241 -6.43 1.36 -0.55
N LYS A 242 -6.63 2.64 -0.20
CA LYS A 242 -5.57 3.58 0.18
C LYS A 242 -4.90 3.13 1.49
N ARG A 243 -5.70 2.71 2.47
CA ARG A 243 -5.28 2.18 3.77
C ARG A 243 -6.22 1.04 4.20
N GLY A 244 -5.68 -0.06 4.74
CA GLY A 244 -6.46 -1.19 5.23
C GLY A 244 -6.23 -2.51 4.47
N ALA A 245 -7.08 -3.50 4.73
CA ALA A 245 -6.90 -4.88 4.24
C ALA A 245 -7.17 -5.01 2.72
N TRP A 246 -6.31 -5.72 2.02
CA TRP A 246 -6.53 -6.04 0.60
C TRP A 246 -7.49 -7.23 0.45
N LEU A 247 -8.36 -7.18 -0.56
CA LEU A 247 -9.18 -8.33 -0.98
C LEU A 247 -8.65 -8.87 -2.31
N GLU A 248 -8.35 -10.17 -2.35
CA GLU A 248 -7.98 -10.88 -3.57
C GLU A 248 -9.00 -12.00 -3.83
N VAL A 249 -9.86 -11.82 -4.82
CA VAL A 249 -10.85 -12.79 -5.28
C VAL A 249 -10.25 -13.63 -6.41
N GLU A 250 -10.37 -14.94 -6.29
CA GLU A 250 -9.87 -15.92 -7.26
C GLU A 250 -10.91 -17.02 -7.50
N THR A 251 -11.22 -17.28 -8.76
CA THR A 251 -12.12 -18.38 -9.18
C THR A 251 -11.29 -19.61 -9.53
N ASP A 252 -11.62 -20.76 -8.92
CA ASP A 252 -11.02 -22.07 -9.18
C ASP A 252 -11.45 -22.65 -10.54
N LYS A 253 -10.71 -23.63 -11.07
CA LYS A 253 -11.11 -24.47 -12.21
C LYS A 253 -12.47 -25.14 -12.00
N LYS A 254 -12.87 -25.36 -10.74
CA LYS A 254 -14.17 -25.91 -10.35
C LYS A 254 -15.30 -24.87 -10.24
N GLY A 255 -15.07 -23.62 -10.65
CA GLY A 255 -16.05 -22.53 -10.50
C GLY A 255 -16.21 -21.98 -9.09
N ILE A 256 -15.52 -22.54 -8.09
CA ILE A 256 -15.60 -22.07 -6.69
C ILE A 256 -14.89 -20.71 -6.58
N ILE A 257 -15.61 -19.69 -6.13
CA ILE A 257 -15.10 -18.33 -5.93
C ILE A 257 -14.57 -18.19 -4.50
N THR A 258 -13.28 -17.87 -4.39
CA THR A 258 -12.58 -17.73 -3.12
C THR A 258 -12.03 -16.33 -2.93
N VAL A 259 -12.04 -15.82 -1.70
CA VAL A 259 -11.40 -14.56 -1.32
C VAL A 259 -10.25 -14.80 -0.34
N LYS A 260 -9.18 -14.01 -0.49
CA LYS A 260 -8.12 -13.84 0.51
C LYS A 260 -8.20 -12.42 1.04
N ILE A 261 -8.25 -12.28 2.36
CA ILE A 261 -8.16 -11.00 3.07
C ILE A 261 -6.71 -10.85 3.52
N ASP A 262 -6.05 -9.72 3.26
CA ASP A 262 -4.66 -9.42 3.64
C ASP A 262 -3.67 -10.59 3.42
N ARG A 263 -3.75 -11.20 2.23
CA ARG A 263 -2.93 -12.35 1.80
C ARG A 263 -2.97 -13.58 2.74
N LYS A 264 -4.00 -13.68 3.60
CA LYS A 264 -4.24 -14.84 4.48
C LYS A 264 -4.85 -16.02 3.69
N ARG A 265 -5.30 -17.06 4.40
CA ARG A 265 -5.85 -18.28 3.80
C ARG A 265 -7.13 -17.97 3.01
N LYS A 266 -7.39 -18.75 1.95
CA LYS A 266 -8.63 -18.68 1.15
C LYS A 266 -9.86 -18.99 2.02
N ILE A 267 -10.93 -18.23 1.78
CA ILE A 267 -12.28 -18.37 2.33
C ILE A 267 -13.25 -18.39 1.12
N PRO A 268 -14.37 -19.13 1.14
CA PRO A 268 -15.45 -18.95 0.16
C PRO A 268 -15.91 -17.48 0.14
N ILE A 269 -16.16 -16.89 -1.04
CA ILE A 269 -16.58 -15.48 -1.10
C ILE A 269 -17.95 -15.26 -0.42
N THR A 270 -18.80 -16.29 -0.43
CA THR A 270 -20.11 -16.32 0.22
C THR A 270 -20.04 -15.99 1.71
N SER A 271 -19.00 -16.44 2.43
CA SER A 271 -18.83 -16.10 3.85
C SER A 271 -18.62 -14.59 4.05
N LEU A 272 -17.91 -13.93 3.11
CA LEU A 272 -17.74 -12.47 3.13
C LEU A 272 -19.05 -11.76 2.76
N VAL A 273 -19.78 -12.25 1.76
CA VAL A 273 -21.09 -11.70 1.35
C VAL A 273 -22.12 -11.76 2.49
N ARG A 274 -22.12 -12.84 3.32
CA ARG A 274 -22.95 -12.89 4.55
C ARG A 274 -22.63 -11.76 5.51
N VAL A 275 -21.35 -11.56 5.82
CA VAL A 275 -20.88 -10.48 6.72
C VAL A 275 -21.17 -9.09 6.17
N MET A 276 -21.33 -8.93 4.86
CA MET A 276 -21.74 -7.67 4.21
C MET A 276 -23.26 -7.41 4.28
N GLY A 277 -24.06 -8.29 4.90
CA GLY A 277 -25.49 -8.09 5.16
C GLY A 277 -26.46 -9.05 4.45
N TYR A 278 -25.96 -10.01 3.66
CA TYR A 278 -26.79 -11.01 2.98
C TYR A 278 -26.74 -12.35 3.72
N GLU A 279 -27.38 -12.41 4.88
CA GLU A 279 -27.17 -13.47 5.89
C GLU A 279 -27.49 -14.89 5.40
N THR A 280 -28.54 -15.05 4.59
CA THR A 280 -29.08 -16.37 4.19
C THR A 280 -28.65 -16.79 2.78
N ASP A 281 -28.51 -18.10 2.55
CA ASP A 281 -28.16 -18.69 1.23
C ASP A 281 -29.16 -18.22 0.15
N LYS A 282 -30.45 -18.08 0.52
CA LYS A 282 -31.48 -17.55 -0.38
C LYS A 282 -31.23 -16.10 -0.78
N GLN A 283 -30.93 -15.20 0.16
CA GLN A 283 -30.60 -13.80 -0.17
C GLN A 283 -29.38 -13.69 -1.08
N ILE A 284 -28.37 -14.56 -0.88
CA ILE A 284 -27.17 -14.60 -1.73
C ILE A 284 -27.53 -15.08 -3.14
N LEU A 285 -28.34 -16.14 -3.29
CA LEU A 285 -28.79 -16.62 -4.60
C LEU A 285 -29.69 -15.59 -5.32
N ASP A 286 -30.65 -14.99 -4.60
CA ASP A 286 -31.55 -13.95 -5.12
C ASP A 286 -30.79 -12.71 -5.63
N LEU A 287 -29.59 -12.43 -5.09
CA LEU A 287 -28.72 -11.32 -5.46
C LEU A 287 -27.99 -11.54 -6.79
N PHE A 288 -27.60 -12.77 -7.10
CA PHE A 288 -26.84 -13.12 -8.31
C PHE A 288 -27.67 -13.78 -9.41
N LYS A 289 -28.96 -14.04 -9.18
CA LYS A 289 -29.91 -14.68 -10.12
C LYS A 289 -29.88 -14.08 -11.53
N ASP A 290 -29.71 -12.77 -11.66
CA ASP A 290 -29.77 -12.05 -12.95
C ASP A 290 -28.46 -12.21 -13.77
N VAL A 291 -27.40 -12.75 -13.15
CA VAL A 291 -26.09 -13.03 -13.74
C VAL A 291 -25.97 -14.50 -14.17
N VAL A 292 -26.67 -15.40 -13.48
CA VAL A 292 -26.69 -16.84 -13.77
C VAL A 292 -27.53 -17.11 -15.01
N LYS A 293 -26.90 -17.62 -16.07
CA LYS A 293 -27.57 -17.99 -17.33
C LYS A 293 -27.89 -19.49 -17.42
N ASP A 294 -26.94 -20.31 -16.98
CA ASP A 294 -27.04 -21.77 -16.95
C ASP A 294 -26.79 -22.23 -15.52
N ILE A 295 -27.66 -23.11 -14.99
CA ILE A 295 -27.58 -23.57 -13.60
C ILE A 295 -26.31 -24.42 -13.34
N ASP A 296 -25.85 -25.15 -14.36
CA ASP A 296 -24.59 -25.92 -14.33
C ASP A 296 -23.33 -25.03 -14.34
N GLN A 297 -23.49 -23.70 -14.49
CA GLN A 297 -22.41 -22.71 -14.39
C GLN A 297 -22.62 -21.74 -13.22
N ASP A 298 -23.55 -22.03 -12.29
CA ASP A 298 -23.74 -21.19 -11.10
C ASP A 298 -22.57 -21.34 -10.11
N HIS A 299 -21.58 -20.47 -10.29
CA HIS A 299 -20.42 -20.35 -9.42
C HIS A 299 -20.77 -19.94 -7.98
N ILE A 300 -21.91 -19.28 -7.75
CA ILE A 300 -22.36 -18.90 -6.40
C ILE A 300 -22.93 -20.12 -5.70
N LEU A 301 -23.79 -20.91 -6.37
CA LEU A 301 -24.30 -22.18 -5.84
C LEU A 301 -23.15 -23.16 -5.51
N MET A 302 -22.22 -23.38 -6.45
CA MET A 302 -21.02 -24.20 -6.21
C MET A 302 -20.17 -23.71 -5.03
N THR A 303 -20.15 -22.39 -4.80
CA THR A 303 -19.43 -21.80 -3.66
C THR A 303 -20.21 -21.98 -2.36
N LEU A 304 -21.53 -21.82 -2.35
CA LEU A 304 -22.40 -22.05 -1.20
C LEU A 304 -22.40 -23.52 -0.74
N GLU A 305 -22.39 -24.47 -1.68
CA GLU A 305 -22.21 -25.90 -1.37
C GLU A 305 -20.86 -26.18 -0.69
N LYS A 306 -19.81 -25.44 -1.08
CA LYS A 306 -18.49 -25.59 -0.47
C LYS A 306 -18.31 -24.78 0.82
N ASP A 307 -19.18 -23.81 1.09
CA ASP A 307 -19.13 -22.98 2.28
C ASP A 307 -19.62 -23.74 3.51
N THR A 308 -18.71 -23.88 4.48
CA THR A 308 -18.97 -24.48 5.78
C THR A 308 -19.75 -23.56 6.72
N ALA A 309 -19.84 -22.26 6.41
CA ALA A 309 -20.63 -21.31 7.18
C ALA A 309 -22.03 -21.15 6.57
N LYS A 310 -23.06 -21.47 7.35
CA LYS A 310 -24.47 -21.34 7.00
C LYS A 310 -25.18 -20.23 7.78
N THR A 311 -24.62 -19.80 8.90
CA THR A 311 -25.10 -18.63 9.67
C THR A 311 -24.13 -17.45 9.61
N LEU A 312 -24.61 -16.27 10.00
CA LEU A 312 -23.80 -15.05 10.08
C LEU A 312 -22.62 -15.19 11.07
N ASP A 313 -22.89 -15.72 12.27
CA ASP A 313 -21.87 -15.91 13.31
C ASP A 313 -20.80 -16.93 12.88
N GLU A 314 -21.21 -18.03 12.22
CA GLU A 314 -20.27 -18.98 11.62
C GLU A 314 -19.39 -18.32 10.55
N ALA A 315 -19.95 -17.41 9.74
CA ALA A 315 -19.20 -16.71 8.71
C ALA A 315 -18.13 -15.79 9.31
N TYR A 316 -18.52 -14.97 10.30
CA TYR A 316 -17.57 -14.18 11.09
C TYR A 316 -16.47 -15.06 11.71
N GLN A 317 -16.84 -16.16 12.39
CA GLN A 317 -15.87 -17.07 13.00
C GLN A 317 -14.95 -17.75 11.97
N ASN A 318 -15.47 -18.16 10.81
CA ASN A 318 -14.69 -18.83 9.77
C ASN A 318 -13.64 -17.87 9.20
N ILE A 319 -14.04 -16.63 8.88
CA ILE A 319 -13.13 -15.56 8.44
C ILE A 319 -12.09 -15.28 9.54
N TYR A 320 -12.51 -15.10 10.79
CA TYR A 320 -11.60 -14.85 11.92
C TYR A 320 -10.53 -15.96 12.06
N LYS A 321 -10.94 -17.24 12.04
CA LYS A 321 -10.05 -18.41 12.12
C LYS A 321 -9.03 -18.46 10.97
N LYS A 322 -9.33 -17.90 9.79
CA LYS A 322 -8.37 -17.83 8.67
C LYS A 322 -7.40 -16.65 8.78
N ILE A 323 -7.82 -15.54 9.40
CA ILE A 323 -6.98 -14.35 9.61
C ILE A 323 -6.04 -14.55 10.81
N ARG A 324 -6.57 -15.09 11.92
CA ARG A 324 -5.86 -15.37 13.17
C ARG A 324 -5.94 -16.85 13.55
N PRO A 325 -5.08 -17.71 12.96
CA PRO A 325 -5.06 -19.13 13.30
C PRO A 325 -4.48 -19.34 14.70
N GLY A 326 -5.30 -19.88 15.61
CA GLY A 326 -4.91 -20.21 17.00
C GLY A 326 -5.67 -19.43 18.07
N ASP A 327 -6.23 -18.27 17.73
CA ASP A 327 -7.06 -17.48 18.63
C ASP A 327 -8.46 -18.12 18.81
N LEU A 328 -9.05 -17.99 20.01
CA LEU A 328 -10.42 -18.40 20.27
C LEU A 328 -11.40 -17.47 19.53
N ALA A 329 -12.11 -18.03 18.56
CA ALA A 329 -13.09 -17.32 17.74
C ALA A 329 -14.49 -17.37 18.37
N THR A 330 -14.76 -16.49 19.34
CA THR A 330 -16.14 -16.24 19.81
C THR A 330 -16.88 -15.37 18.77
N PRO A 331 -18.23 -15.43 18.69
CA PRO A 331 -19.00 -14.60 17.75
C PRO A 331 -18.68 -13.11 17.87
N GLU A 332 -18.58 -12.60 19.10
CA GLU A 332 -18.42 -11.18 19.41
C GLU A 332 -17.03 -10.67 19.02
N ASN A 333 -15.98 -11.43 19.35
CA ASN A 333 -14.60 -11.09 18.98
C ASN A 333 -14.39 -11.20 17.47
N ALA A 334 -15.02 -12.20 16.84
CA ALA A 334 -14.99 -12.35 15.39
C ALA A 334 -15.67 -11.17 14.69
N LYS A 335 -16.89 -10.83 15.11
CA LYS A 335 -17.62 -9.66 14.60
C LYS A 335 -16.86 -8.36 14.78
N SER A 336 -16.42 -8.07 16.01
CA SER A 336 -15.68 -6.85 16.34
C SER A 336 -14.40 -6.67 15.51
N LEU A 337 -13.64 -7.74 15.26
CA LEU A 337 -12.45 -7.65 14.41
C LEU A 337 -12.78 -7.37 12.94
N ILE A 338 -13.79 -8.04 12.38
CA ILE A 338 -14.10 -7.95 10.95
C ILE A 338 -14.86 -6.66 10.62
N ASP A 339 -15.80 -6.24 11.46
CA ASP A 339 -16.51 -4.97 11.29
C ASP A 339 -15.50 -3.81 11.31
N ALA A 340 -14.56 -3.85 12.27
CA ALA A 340 -13.48 -2.88 12.33
C ALA A 340 -12.42 -3.04 11.22
N MET A 341 -12.41 -4.13 10.46
CA MET A 341 -11.48 -4.32 9.34
C MET A 341 -11.96 -3.67 8.04
N PHE A 342 -13.29 -3.48 7.87
CA PHE A 342 -13.89 -3.01 6.61
C PHE A 342 -14.79 -1.78 6.75
N PHE A 343 -15.48 -1.62 7.89
CA PHE A 343 -16.49 -0.57 8.10
C PHE A 343 -16.00 0.57 9.01
N ASP A 344 -14.90 0.40 9.73
CA ASP A 344 -14.24 1.46 10.52
C ASP A 344 -13.26 2.27 9.64
N TYR A 345 -13.58 3.54 9.37
CA TYR A 345 -12.74 4.46 8.60
C TYR A 345 -11.32 4.62 9.18
N ARG A 346 -11.16 4.50 10.50
CA ARG A 346 -9.85 4.57 11.17
C ARG A 346 -8.93 3.40 10.81
N LYS A 347 -9.47 2.32 10.25
CA LYS A 347 -8.74 1.11 9.84
C LYS A 347 -8.82 0.82 8.35
N TYR A 348 -9.90 1.23 7.69
CA TYR A 348 -10.15 1.00 6.27
C TYR A 348 -10.56 2.29 5.54
N ASP A 349 -9.76 2.71 4.57
CA ASP A 349 -10.01 3.86 3.71
C ASP A 349 -9.64 3.49 2.26
N MET A 350 -10.63 3.44 1.37
CA MET A 350 -10.40 3.28 -0.07
C MET A 350 -9.78 4.55 -0.69
N GLY A 351 -10.06 5.71 -0.13
CA GLY A 351 -9.68 7.02 -0.63
C GLY A 351 -10.51 7.50 -1.83
N PRO A 352 -10.47 8.81 -2.13
CA PRO A 352 -11.32 9.42 -3.15
C PRO A 352 -11.05 8.90 -4.56
N VAL A 353 -9.80 8.48 -4.84
CA VAL A 353 -9.39 7.92 -6.14
C VAL A 353 -9.99 6.53 -6.38
N ALA A 354 -10.03 5.67 -5.36
CA ALA A 354 -10.64 4.34 -5.50
C ALA A 354 -12.16 4.45 -5.62
N ARG A 355 -12.82 5.27 -4.79
CA ARG A 355 -14.26 5.51 -4.84
C ARG A 355 -14.69 6.03 -6.21
N TYR A 356 -13.97 7.01 -6.78
CA TYR A 356 -14.19 7.46 -8.16
C TYR A 356 -14.01 6.32 -9.19
N LYS A 357 -12.96 5.49 -9.04
CA LYS A 357 -12.71 4.36 -9.95
C LYS A 357 -13.78 3.26 -9.87
N LEU A 358 -14.27 2.92 -8.69
CA LEU A 358 -15.37 1.98 -8.47
C LEU A 358 -16.64 2.50 -9.14
N ASN A 359 -17.07 3.72 -8.78
CA ASN A 359 -18.25 4.36 -9.34
C ASN A 359 -18.20 4.41 -10.88
N LYS A 360 -17.07 4.80 -11.45
CA LYS A 360 -16.90 4.85 -12.92
C LYS A 360 -16.90 3.46 -13.57
N ARG A 361 -16.38 2.43 -12.91
CA ARG A 361 -16.27 1.08 -13.47
C ARG A 361 -17.58 0.29 -13.37
N PHE A 362 -18.25 0.37 -12.24
CA PHE A 362 -19.48 -0.37 -11.92
C PHE A 362 -20.76 0.47 -12.11
N LYS A 363 -20.63 1.74 -12.51
CA LYS A 363 -21.72 2.72 -12.70
C LYS A 363 -22.51 3.04 -11.42
N LEU A 364 -21.88 2.85 -10.25
CA LEU A 364 -22.44 3.18 -8.94
C LEU A 364 -22.56 4.69 -8.75
N LYS A 365 -23.57 5.11 -7.98
CA LYS A 365 -23.87 6.53 -7.68
C LYS A 365 -23.42 6.97 -6.28
N THR A 366 -22.64 6.14 -5.58
CA THR A 366 -22.21 6.33 -4.19
C THR A 366 -21.41 7.64 -4.02
N PRO A 367 -21.86 8.61 -3.20
CA PRO A 367 -21.16 9.90 -3.04
C PRO A 367 -19.71 9.74 -2.57
N ASN A 368 -18.81 10.58 -3.09
CA ASN A 368 -17.38 10.50 -2.78
C ASN A 368 -17.03 11.27 -1.49
N THR A 369 -17.44 10.73 -0.34
CA THR A 369 -17.25 11.34 1.00
C THR A 369 -16.44 10.42 1.92
N LYS A 370 -15.74 10.97 2.94
CA LYS A 370 -14.94 10.17 3.90
C LYS A 370 -15.73 8.99 4.48
N LYS A 371 -17.00 9.19 4.86
CA LYS A 371 -17.91 8.11 5.34
C LYS A 371 -18.08 6.96 4.33
N ASN A 372 -18.13 7.26 3.04
CA ASN A 372 -18.31 6.29 1.97
C ASN A 372 -16.97 5.77 1.40
N HIS A 373 -15.83 6.14 1.99
CA HIS A 373 -14.53 5.53 1.67
C HIS A 373 -14.31 4.21 2.41
N THR A 374 -15.17 3.86 3.36
CA THR A 374 -15.26 2.48 3.89
C THR A 374 -15.87 1.54 2.85
N PHE A 375 -15.65 0.24 3.03
CA PHE A 375 -16.11 -0.77 2.09
C PHE A 375 -17.64 -0.91 2.15
N GLN A 376 -18.33 -0.81 1.02
CA GLN A 376 -19.79 -1.02 0.94
C GLN A 376 -20.12 -2.41 0.42
N ALA A 377 -21.27 -2.96 0.81
CA ALA A 377 -21.76 -4.24 0.27
C ALA A 377 -21.92 -4.17 -1.27
N GLU A 378 -22.45 -3.06 -1.79
CA GLU A 378 -22.58 -2.75 -3.22
C GLU A 378 -21.24 -2.64 -3.99
N ASP A 379 -20.09 -2.58 -3.31
CA ASP A 379 -18.77 -2.58 -3.96
C ASP A 379 -18.24 -4.00 -4.23
N LEU A 380 -18.83 -5.00 -3.57
CA LEU A 380 -18.44 -6.42 -3.66
C LEU A 380 -19.31 -7.22 -4.64
N VAL A 381 -20.58 -6.82 -4.77
CA VAL A 381 -21.64 -7.44 -5.57
C VAL A 381 -21.55 -6.96 -7.02
#